data_AF-A0A848U637-F1
#
_entry.id   AF-A0A848U637-F1
#
_cell.length_a   1.000
_cell.length_b   1.000
_cell.length_c   1.000
_cell.angle_alpha   90.00
_cell.angle_beta   90.00
_cell.angle_gamma   90.00
#
_symmetry.space_group_name_H-M   'P 1'
#
loop_
_entity.id
_entity.type
_entity.pdbx_description
1 polymer ?
#
loop_
_entity_poly.entity_id
_entity_poly.type
_entity_poly.pdbx_seq_one_letter_code
_entity_poly.pdbx_strand_id
1 'polypeptide(L)'
;NNIAWKKNELKNYQNVYYQIFNESRGKAEYDPNMHYNFLYYVTQAEVYMSEKHSASLSSISNDSIRRLLNELIMAEKVVSDAYNDLNAIKMEQVKLFIQEHGIGGIENAFNDKRYNFLSLTNVKLIDHSKLKDQYGSTELDGILMDLRGWAGWAYQRMDILELLNNKLEEALVSVLEQNGRSENIKRIPRKHLSDLLKKGKSIDDIIQEIKNAQHGDSEYITHSYVIRALAFDFFREERIYDAYKLYKLNTELNPKGPSSWQYLSRCLIAMGKKEEGIEAYEKFAELSFDPTSAKKELEELKRVE
;
A
#
# COMPACT_ATOMS: atom_id res chain seq x y z
N ASN A 1 -2.24 15.59 2.40
CA ASN A 1 -2.01 15.77 0.95
C ASN A 1 -0.76 15.08 0.41
N ASN A 2 0.36 14.97 1.14
CA ASN A 2 1.59 14.33 0.60
C ASN A 2 1.52 12.77 0.54
N ILE A 3 0.93 12.12 1.55
CA ILE A 3 0.90 10.64 1.65
C ILE A 3 0.15 9.97 0.48
N ALA A 4 -1.06 10.45 0.13
CA ALA A 4 -1.86 9.87 -0.94
C ALA A 4 -1.14 9.92 -2.31
N TRP A 5 -0.49 11.04 -2.61
CA TRP A 5 0.31 11.20 -3.82
C TRP A 5 1.48 10.20 -3.87
N LYS A 6 2.23 10.06 -2.77
CA LYS A 6 3.33 9.08 -2.68
C LYS A 6 2.86 7.62 -2.78
N LYS A 7 1.70 7.30 -2.22
CA LYS A 7 1.08 5.97 -2.38
C LYS A 7 0.70 5.70 -3.84
N ASN A 8 0.19 6.70 -4.55
CA ASN A 8 -0.14 6.58 -5.96
C ASN A 8 1.11 6.35 -6.82
N GLU A 9 2.22 7.01 -6.50
CA GLU A 9 3.50 6.77 -7.15
C GLU A 9 3.99 5.33 -6.97
N LEU A 10 3.97 4.80 -5.75
CA LEU A 10 4.31 3.39 -5.48
C LEU A 10 3.40 2.40 -6.21
N LYS A 11 2.12 2.75 -6.40
CA LYS A 11 1.20 1.95 -7.25
C LYS A 11 1.68 1.97 -8.71
N ASN A 12 2.05 3.13 -9.24
CA ASN A 12 2.56 3.23 -10.61
C ASN A 12 3.84 2.41 -10.81
N TYR A 13 4.76 2.42 -9.84
CA TYR A 13 5.93 1.54 -9.85
C TYR A 13 5.53 0.06 -9.94
N GLN A 14 4.64 -0.38 -9.05
CA GLN A 14 4.18 -1.77 -9.04
C GLN A 14 3.44 -2.17 -10.33
N ASN A 15 2.70 -1.25 -10.94
CA ASN A 15 2.00 -1.48 -12.21
C ASN A 15 3.01 -1.74 -13.33
N VAL A 16 4.06 -0.92 -13.43
CA VAL A 16 5.12 -1.11 -14.44
C VAL A 16 5.86 -2.42 -14.23
N TYR A 17 6.23 -2.76 -13.00
CA TYR A 17 6.93 -4.04 -12.73
C TYR A 17 6.04 -5.24 -13.07
N TYR A 18 4.74 -5.15 -12.73
CA TYR A 18 3.76 -6.19 -13.06
C TYR A 18 3.57 -6.33 -14.57
N GLN A 19 3.48 -5.21 -15.28
CA GLN A 19 3.32 -5.16 -16.72
C GLN A 19 4.51 -5.82 -17.42
N ILE A 20 5.75 -5.39 -17.12
CA ILE A 20 6.98 -5.96 -17.69
C ILE A 20 7.07 -7.46 -17.39
N PHE A 21 6.77 -7.88 -16.17
CA PHE A 21 6.79 -9.30 -15.81
C PHE A 21 5.76 -10.13 -16.60
N ASN A 22 4.56 -9.60 -16.87
CA ASN A 22 3.57 -10.35 -17.65
C ASN A 22 3.91 -10.34 -19.15
N GLU A 23 4.45 -9.25 -19.67
CA GLU A 23 4.99 -9.20 -21.03
C GLU A 23 6.10 -10.24 -21.23
N SER A 24 7.01 -10.39 -20.25
CA SER A 24 8.08 -11.37 -20.33
C SER A 24 7.60 -12.83 -20.33
N ARG A 25 6.34 -13.06 -19.92
CA ARG A 25 5.68 -14.37 -19.92
C ARG A 25 4.67 -14.53 -21.06
N GLY A 26 4.56 -13.56 -21.97
CA GLY A 26 3.56 -13.56 -23.04
C GLY A 26 2.12 -13.45 -22.54
N LYS A 27 1.91 -12.94 -21.31
CA LYS A 27 0.58 -12.76 -20.69
C LYS A 27 0.04 -11.34 -20.86
N ALA A 28 0.87 -10.41 -21.31
CA ALA A 28 0.50 -9.04 -21.65
C ALA A 28 1.27 -8.60 -22.90
N GLU A 29 0.73 -7.61 -23.60
CA GLU A 29 1.40 -6.94 -24.72
C GLU A 29 1.93 -5.57 -24.26
N TYR A 30 2.85 -4.99 -25.03
CA TYR A 30 3.37 -3.65 -24.80
C TYR A 30 2.25 -2.61 -24.68
N ASP A 31 2.24 -1.84 -23.59
CA ASP A 31 1.30 -0.74 -23.39
C ASP A 31 1.97 0.62 -23.68
N PRO A 32 1.70 1.27 -24.84
CA PRO A 32 2.32 2.54 -25.18
C PRO A 32 1.94 3.69 -24.24
N ASN A 33 0.87 3.55 -23.45
CA ASN A 33 0.43 4.56 -22.48
C ASN A 33 1.07 4.38 -21.10
N MET A 34 1.79 3.27 -20.88
CA MET A 34 2.45 3.01 -19.62
C MET A 34 3.82 3.72 -19.54
N HIS A 35 4.12 4.28 -18.37
CA HIS A 35 5.38 5.01 -18.14
C HIS A 35 6.50 4.05 -17.71
N TYR A 36 7.10 3.31 -18.65
CA TYR A 36 8.21 2.36 -18.36
C TYR A 36 9.42 3.00 -17.67
N ASN A 37 9.58 4.33 -17.73
CA ASN A 37 10.61 5.04 -16.98
C ASN A 37 10.53 4.81 -15.47
N PHE A 38 9.36 4.46 -14.93
CA PHE A 38 9.22 4.07 -13.54
C PHE A 38 10.04 2.84 -13.14
N LEU A 39 10.56 2.09 -14.11
CA LEU A 39 11.57 1.06 -13.88
C LEU A 39 12.82 1.62 -13.18
N TYR A 40 13.27 2.82 -13.56
CA TYR A 40 14.51 3.42 -13.02
C TYR A 40 14.31 4.77 -12.31
N TYR A 41 13.12 5.39 -12.41
CA TYR A 41 12.82 6.68 -11.78
C TYR A 41 12.91 6.61 -10.26
N VAL A 42 13.64 7.53 -9.64
CA VAL A 42 13.90 7.60 -8.19
C VAL A 42 13.07 8.71 -7.56
N THR A 43 12.48 8.45 -6.40
CA THR A 43 11.75 9.47 -5.63
C THR A 43 12.30 9.58 -4.22
N GLN A 44 12.50 10.82 -3.76
CA GLN A 44 12.82 11.08 -2.37
C GLN A 44 11.54 11.05 -1.51
N ALA A 45 11.57 10.22 -0.46
CA ALA A 45 10.68 10.42 0.68
C ALA A 45 11.33 11.49 1.58
N GLU A 46 11.00 12.77 1.37
CA GLU A 46 11.31 13.78 2.37
C GLU A 46 10.46 13.54 3.61
N VAL A 47 11.13 13.35 4.74
CA VAL A 47 10.52 13.02 6.02
C VAL A 47 10.77 14.18 6.99
N TYR A 48 9.78 15.05 7.11
CA TYR A 48 9.94 16.42 7.59
C TYR A 48 9.96 16.57 9.12
N MET A 49 9.37 15.63 9.89
CA MET A 49 9.15 15.86 11.33
C MET A 49 10.30 15.40 12.23
N SER A 50 11.02 14.32 11.87
CA SER A 50 12.13 13.81 12.69
C SER A 50 13.27 14.81 12.87
N GLU A 51 13.61 15.54 11.81
CA GLU A 51 14.74 16.48 11.80
C GLU A 51 14.46 17.78 12.56
N LYS A 52 13.20 18.24 12.59
CA LYS A 52 12.85 19.58 13.11
C LYS A 52 12.32 19.60 14.53
N HIS A 53 11.70 18.52 15.00
CA HIS A 53 10.86 18.57 16.20
C HIS A 53 11.20 17.55 17.28
N SER A 54 12.14 16.63 17.04
CA SER A 54 12.51 15.57 18.00
C SER A 54 12.97 16.11 19.36
N ALA A 55 13.72 17.21 19.39
CA ALA A 55 14.20 17.83 20.63
C ALA A 55 13.09 18.50 21.47
N SER A 56 11.97 18.91 20.85
CA SER A 56 10.85 19.56 21.53
C SER A 56 9.72 18.59 21.93
N LEU A 57 9.85 17.29 21.64
CA LEU A 57 8.82 16.32 22.01
C LEU A 57 8.69 16.14 23.53
N SER A 58 9.79 16.26 24.26
CA SER A 58 9.82 16.10 25.72
C SER A 58 9.05 17.21 26.46
N SER A 59 8.84 18.37 25.83
CA SER A 59 8.09 19.49 26.42
C SER A 59 6.57 19.38 26.20
N ILE A 60 6.09 18.40 25.43
CA ILE A 60 4.67 18.16 25.24
C ILE A 60 4.11 17.49 26.50
N SER A 61 3.27 18.21 27.24
CA SER A 61 2.68 17.75 28.50
C SER A 61 1.63 16.66 28.33
N ASN A 62 0.96 16.58 27.19
CA ASN A 62 -0.02 15.54 26.92
C ASN A 62 0.69 14.24 26.49
N ASP A 63 0.72 13.27 27.40
CA ASP A 63 1.40 11.98 27.21
C ASP A 63 0.89 11.19 25.98
N SER A 64 -0.42 11.23 25.72
CA SER A 64 -1.01 10.52 24.58
C SER A 64 -0.58 11.13 23.25
N ILE A 65 -0.58 12.46 23.15
CA ILE A 65 -0.09 13.20 21.97
C ILE A 65 1.41 12.95 21.78
N ARG A 66 2.19 13.05 22.86
CA ARG A 66 3.64 12.82 22.82
C ARG A 66 3.96 11.40 22.32
N ARG A 67 3.24 10.38 22.79
CA ARG A 67 3.40 8.99 22.33
C ARG A 67 3.08 8.84 20.84
N LEU A 68 1.93 9.35 20.38
CA LEU A 68 1.52 9.26 18.98
C LEU A 68 2.50 9.99 18.03
N LEU A 69 3.04 11.14 18.45
CA LEU A 69 4.08 11.84 17.70
C LEU A 69 5.38 11.02 17.59
N ASN A 70 5.81 10.38 18.68
CA ASN A 70 6.98 9.49 18.65
C ASN A 70 6.77 8.31 17.69
N GLU A 71 5.61 7.66 17.75
CA GLU A 71 5.24 6.57 16.84
C GLU A 71 5.23 7.04 15.38
N LEU A 72 4.68 8.23 15.12
CA LEU A 72 4.63 8.83 13.79
C LEU A 72 6.03 9.10 13.24
N ILE A 73 6.93 9.69 14.04
CA ILE A 73 8.32 9.96 13.67
C ILE A 73 9.09 8.68 13.37
N MET A 74 8.88 7.62 14.15
CA MET A 74 9.48 6.32 13.88
C MET A 74 8.96 5.72 12.56
N ALA A 75 7.65 5.78 12.32
CA ALA A 75 7.07 5.28 11.07
C ALA A 75 7.55 6.07 9.85
N GLU A 76 7.67 7.39 10.01
CA GLU A 76 8.27 8.32 9.05
C GLU A 76 9.69 7.89 8.65
N LYS A 77 10.56 7.61 9.62
CA LYS A 77 11.91 7.13 9.35
C LYS A 77 11.91 5.81 8.57
N VAL A 78 11.08 4.84 8.99
CA VAL A 78 11.00 3.54 8.33
C VAL A 78 10.49 3.68 6.89
N VAL A 79 9.58 4.63 6.63
CA VAL A 79 9.16 4.97 5.26
C VAL A 79 10.33 5.53 4.45
N SER A 80 11.13 6.42 5.03
CA SER A 80 12.34 6.95 4.37
C SER A 80 13.30 5.82 3.97
N ASP A 81 13.61 4.94 4.93
CA ASP A 81 14.52 3.80 4.72
C ASP A 81 13.99 2.88 3.61
N ALA A 82 12.70 2.57 3.60
CA ALA A 82 12.08 1.75 2.56
C ALA A 82 12.18 2.38 1.15
N TYR A 83 12.09 3.72 1.04
CA TYR A 83 12.31 4.41 -0.24
C TYR A 83 13.79 4.38 -0.63
N ASN A 84 14.70 4.55 0.33
CA ASN A 84 16.14 4.49 0.07
C ASN A 84 16.56 3.11 -0.44
N ASP A 85 16.06 2.04 0.16
CA ASP A 85 16.33 0.67 -0.28
C ASP A 85 15.79 0.40 -1.70
N LEU A 86 14.56 0.85 -1.99
CA LEU A 86 14.00 0.76 -3.34
C LEU A 86 14.83 1.57 -4.36
N ASN A 87 15.26 2.76 -3.98
CA ASN A 87 16.07 3.62 -4.84
C ASN A 87 17.48 3.06 -5.06
N ALA A 88 18.05 2.39 -4.06
CA ALA A 88 19.33 1.71 -4.19
C ALA A 88 19.27 0.64 -5.29
N ILE A 89 18.23 -0.20 -5.31
CA ILE A 89 18.03 -1.19 -6.39
C ILE A 89 17.94 -0.51 -7.76
N LYS A 90 17.21 0.61 -7.86
CA LYS A 90 17.10 1.37 -9.12
C LYS A 90 18.45 1.93 -9.57
N MET A 91 19.23 2.46 -8.64
CA MET A 91 20.49 3.13 -8.95
C MET A 91 21.65 2.17 -9.18
N GLU A 92 21.65 1.03 -8.50
CA GLU A 92 22.73 0.05 -8.51
C GLU A 92 22.45 -1.08 -9.50
N GLN A 93 21.24 -1.63 -9.52
CA GLN A 93 20.94 -2.80 -10.37
C GLN A 93 20.28 -2.39 -11.68
N VAL A 94 19.15 -1.67 -11.63
CA VAL A 94 18.38 -1.31 -12.84
C VAL A 94 19.22 -0.45 -13.79
N LYS A 95 19.93 0.53 -13.23
CA LYS A 95 20.80 1.41 -14.03
C LYS A 95 21.90 0.63 -14.75
N LEU A 96 22.59 -0.29 -14.05
CA LEU A 96 23.61 -1.14 -14.67
C LEU A 96 23.00 -2.00 -15.77
N PHE A 97 21.89 -2.67 -15.49
CA PHE A 97 21.16 -3.48 -16.46
C PHE A 97 20.79 -2.70 -17.74
N ILE A 98 20.24 -1.48 -17.59
CA ILE A 98 19.90 -0.61 -18.72
C ILE A 98 21.15 -0.26 -19.56
N GLN A 99 22.29 -0.04 -18.91
CA GLN A 99 23.55 0.32 -19.57
C GLN A 99 24.16 -0.87 -20.31
N GLU A 100 24.27 -2.03 -19.66
CA GLU A 100 24.89 -3.24 -20.20
C GLU A 100 24.14 -3.78 -21.42
N HIS A 101 22.80 -3.70 -21.40
CA HIS A 101 21.94 -4.19 -22.48
C HIS A 101 21.52 -3.09 -23.48
N GLY A 102 22.05 -1.87 -23.34
CA GLY A 102 21.80 -0.77 -24.28
C GLY A 102 20.33 -0.33 -24.38
N ILE A 103 19.54 -0.57 -23.32
CA ILE A 103 18.08 -0.33 -23.25
C ILE A 103 17.76 1.18 -23.21
N GLY A 104 18.72 2.03 -22.84
CA GLY A 104 18.50 3.47 -22.73
C GLY A 104 18.07 4.11 -24.06
N GLY A 105 16.95 4.84 -24.04
CA GLY A 105 16.45 5.66 -25.14
C GLY A 105 17.22 6.98 -25.27
N ILE A 106 18.54 6.90 -25.54
CA ILE A 106 19.49 8.02 -25.50
C ILE A 106 19.06 9.17 -26.42
N GLU A 107 18.62 8.87 -27.65
CA GLU A 107 18.19 9.89 -28.61
C GLU A 107 17.04 10.76 -28.07
N ASN A 108 16.11 10.14 -27.34
CA ASN A 108 14.97 10.85 -26.73
C ASN A 108 15.42 11.78 -25.59
N ALA A 109 16.52 11.45 -24.90
CA ALA A 109 17.09 12.26 -23.82
C ALA A 109 17.80 13.53 -24.34
N PHE A 110 18.28 13.52 -25.58
CA PHE A 110 19.07 14.62 -26.19
C PHE A 110 18.31 15.33 -27.32
N ASN A 111 16.99 15.45 -27.24
CA ASN A 111 16.21 16.16 -28.27
C ASN A 111 16.72 17.60 -28.52
N ASP A 112 16.45 18.14 -29.72
CA ASP A 112 17.13 19.29 -30.36
C ASP A 112 17.13 20.65 -29.60
N LYS A 113 16.61 20.72 -28.36
CA LYS A 113 16.51 21.95 -27.57
C LYS A 113 17.39 21.91 -26.32
N ARG A 114 18.58 22.52 -26.44
CA ARG A 114 19.66 22.60 -25.42
C ARG A 114 19.25 23.06 -24.00
N TYR A 115 18.12 23.75 -23.82
CA TYR A 115 17.73 24.36 -22.54
C TYR A 115 16.25 24.15 -22.16
N ASN A 116 15.52 23.26 -22.81
CA ASN A 116 14.14 22.99 -22.39
C ASN A 116 14.12 22.01 -21.21
N PHE A 117 13.27 22.27 -20.21
CA PHE A 117 13.10 21.33 -19.10
C PHE A 117 12.55 20.01 -19.65
N LEU A 118 13.38 18.97 -19.61
CA LEU A 118 13.00 17.63 -20.01
C LEU A 118 12.25 16.97 -18.84
N SER A 119 10.91 16.92 -18.92
CA SER A 119 10.17 16.13 -17.93
C SER A 119 10.47 14.65 -18.14
N LEU A 120 11.19 14.03 -17.19
CA LEU A 120 11.52 12.60 -17.22
C LEU A 120 10.27 11.70 -17.25
N THR A 121 9.08 12.23 -16.96
CA THR A 121 7.82 11.50 -17.10
C THR A 121 7.31 11.41 -18.55
N ASN A 122 7.70 12.35 -19.42
CA ASN A 122 7.09 12.54 -20.74
C ASN A 122 8.00 12.09 -21.89
N VAL A 123 9.20 11.59 -21.57
CA VAL A 123 10.20 11.16 -22.56
C VAL A 123 10.33 9.66 -22.51
N LYS A 124 10.36 8.96 -23.65
CA LYS A 124 10.58 7.51 -23.66
C LYS A 124 12.06 7.19 -23.45
N LEU A 125 12.46 7.02 -22.20
CA LEU A 125 13.88 6.79 -21.82
C LEU A 125 14.23 5.30 -21.79
N ILE A 126 13.24 4.43 -21.92
CA ILE A 126 13.38 2.98 -22.08
C ILE A 126 13.01 2.61 -23.52
N ASP A 127 13.96 2.03 -24.24
CA ASP A 127 13.72 1.37 -25.53
C ASP A 127 13.07 0.01 -25.26
N HIS A 128 11.77 -0.06 -25.55
CA HIS A 128 10.97 -1.26 -25.27
C HIS A 128 11.45 -2.47 -26.08
N SER A 129 11.88 -2.29 -27.33
CA SER A 129 12.33 -3.42 -28.16
C SER A 129 13.54 -4.10 -27.53
N LYS A 130 14.51 -3.31 -27.06
CA LYS A 130 15.70 -3.83 -26.41
C LYS A 130 15.42 -4.40 -25.02
N LEU A 131 14.48 -3.81 -24.29
CA LEU A 131 14.00 -4.38 -23.02
C LEU A 131 13.35 -5.75 -23.25
N LYS A 132 12.55 -5.88 -24.31
CA LYS A 132 11.89 -7.14 -24.71
C LYS A 132 12.89 -8.22 -25.08
N ASP A 133 14.02 -7.87 -25.69
CA ASP A 133 15.10 -8.82 -25.98
C ASP A 133 15.68 -9.46 -24.71
N GLN A 134 15.49 -8.84 -23.53
CA GLN A 134 15.92 -9.38 -22.24
C GLN A 134 14.82 -10.14 -21.48
N TYR A 135 13.64 -10.33 -22.07
CA TYR A 135 12.55 -11.06 -21.44
C TYR A 135 12.89 -12.53 -21.22
N GLY A 136 12.50 -13.05 -20.05
CA GLY A 136 12.82 -14.42 -19.63
C GLY A 136 14.25 -14.61 -19.13
N SER A 137 15.07 -13.56 -19.08
CA SER A 137 16.38 -13.62 -18.43
C SER A 137 16.23 -13.69 -16.91
N THR A 138 17.09 -14.49 -16.27
CA THR A 138 17.13 -14.61 -14.80
C THR A 138 17.53 -13.31 -14.12
N GLU A 139 18.34 -12.49 -14.78
CA GLU A 139 18.76 -11.18 -14.31
C GLU A 139 17.57 -10.21 -14.21
N LEU A 140 16.81 -10.04 -15.30
CA LEU A 140 15.63 -9.17 -15.29
C LEU A 140 14.56 -9.68 -14.32
N ASP A 141 14.33 -10.99 -14.24
CA ASP A 141 13.40 -11.59 -13.28
C ASP A 141 13.80 -11.27 -11.83
N GLY A 142 15.10 -11.36 -11.50
CA GLY A 142 15.63 -11.02 -10.18
C GLY A 142 15.41 -9.54 -9.83
N ILE A 143 15.76 -8.64 -10.75
CA ILE A 143 15.54 -7.19 -10.59
C ILE A 143 14.05 -6.87 -10.38
N LEU A 144 13.16 -7.47 -11.17
CA LEU A 144 11.71 -7.25 -11.05
C LEU A 144 11.14 -7.78 -9.73
N MET A 145 11.67 -8.91 -9.23
CA MET A 145 11.30 -9.45 -7.93
C MET A 145 11.65 -8.48 -6.80
N ASP A 146 12.89 -7.99 -6.77
CA ASP A 146 13.37 -7.07 -5.74
C ASP A 146 12.61 -5.74 -5.79
N LEU A 147 12.47 -5.14 -6.98
CA LEU A 147 11.71 -3.91 -7.18
C LEU A 147 10.26 -4.05 -6.68
N ARG A 148 9.59 -5.17 -6.98
CA ARG A 148 8.21 -5.42 -6.55
C ARG A 148 8.11 -5.63 -5.04
N GLY A 149 9.08 -6.32 -4.44
CA GLY A 149 9.17 -6.52 -3.00
C GLY A 149 9.30 -5.20 -2.26
N TRP A 150 10.30 -4.39 -2.62
CA TRP A 150 10.59 -3.13 -1.93
C TRP A 150 9.54 -2.03 -2.18
N ALA A 151 8.97 -1.95 -3.38
CA ALA A 151 7.83 -1.05 -3.62
C ALA A 151 6.58 -1.47 -2.84
N GLY A 152 6.34 -2.77 -2.68
CA GLY A 152 5.28 -3.31 -1.83
C GLY A 152 5.51 -2.99 -0.34
N TRP A 153 6.76 -3.15 0.13
CA TRP A 153 7.16 -2.78 1.48
C TRP A 153 6.93 -1.29 1.76
N ALA A 154 7.45 -0.40 0.91
CA ALA A 154 7.27 1.04 1.03
C ALA A 154 5.78 1.43 1.04
N TYR A 155 4.95 0.74 0.23
CA TYR A 155 3.50 0.97 0.20
C TYR A 155 2.84 0.62 1.54
N GLN A 156 3.18 -0.54 2.10
CA GLN A 156 2.67 -0.96 3.41
C GLN A 156 3.12 -0.01 4.52
N ARG A 157 4.37 0.46 4.49
CA ARG A 157 4.87 1.44 5.48
C ARG A 157 4.12 2.77 5.37
N MET A 158 3.76 3.20 4.17
CA MET A 158 2.89 4.36 3.95
C MET A 158 1.49 4.18 4.54
N ASP A 159 0.89 2.98 4.47
CA ASP A 159 -0.41 2.71 5.13
C ASP A 159 -0.32 2.89 6.66
N ILE A 160 0.78 2.45 7.27
CA ILE A 160 1.02 2.62 8.71
C ILE A 160 1.20 4.09 9.06
N LEU A 161 1.98 4.82 8.26
CA LEU A 161 2.19 6.25 8.45
C LEU A 161 0.88 7.03 8.37
N GLU A 162 0.03 6.71 7.39
CA GLU A 162 -1.29 7.31 7.22
C GLU A 162 -2.20 7.06 8.42
N LEU A 163 -2.21 5.82 8.93
CA LEU A 163 -2.98 5.45 10.11
C LEU A 163 -2.54 6.25 11.34
N LEU A 164 -1.23 6.33 11.59
CA LEU A 164 -0.69 7.08 12.73
C LEU A 164 -1.00 8.57 12.61
N ASN A 165 -0.92 9.12 11.40
CA ASN A 165 -1.30 10.51 11.14
C ASN A 165 -2.77 10.76 11.47
N ASN A 166 -3.68 9.87 11.07
CA ASN A 166 -5.11 9.98 11.42
C ASN A 166 -5.35 9.88 12.93
N LYS A 167 -4.69 8.93 13.62
CA LYS A 167 -4.80 8.80 15.08
C LYS A 167 -4.32 10.06 15.81
N LEU A 168 -3.21 10.64 15.35
CA LEU A 168 -2.70 11.88 15.91
C LEU A 168 -3.66 13.04 15.67
N GLU A 169 -4.21 13.17 14.46
CA GLU A 169 -5.20 14.19 14.12
C GLU A 169 -6.43 14.09 15.02
N GLU A 170 -7.01 12.90 15.17
CA GLU A 170 -8.15 12.65 16.07
C GLU A 170 -7.84 13.05 17.52
N ALA A 171 -6.67 12.65 18.03
CA ALA A 171 -6.26 12.98 19.39
C ALA A 171 -6.07 14.50 19.58
N LEU A 172 -5.48 15.19 18.61
CA LEU A 172 -5.31 16.65 18.65
C LEU A 172 -6.66 17.36 18.62
N VAL A 173 -7.59 16.92 17.78
CA VAL A 173 -8.96 17.47 17.73
C VAL A 173 -9.65 17.29 19.09
N SER A 174 -9.58 16.10 19.69
CA SER A 174 -10.17 15.84 21.00
C SER A 174 -9.62 16.77 22.08
N VAL A 175 -8.32 17.05 22.08
CA VAL A 175 -7.69 17.98 23.03
C VAL A 175 -8.17 19.41 22.79
N LEU A 176 -8.32 19.83 21.54
CA LEU A 176 -8.83 21.18 21.22
C LEU A 176 -10.29 21.35 21.64
N GLU A 177 -11.12 20.32 21.43
CA GLU A 177 -12.53 20.32 21.85
C GLU A 177 -12.67 20.41 23.38
N GLN A 178 -11.90 19.62 24.13
CA GLN A 178 -11.88 19.68 25.60
C GLN A 178 -11.48 21.05 26.15
N ASN A 179 -10.67 21.80 25.40
CA ASN A 179 -10.20 23.13 25.78
C ASN A 179 -11.05 24.27 25.18
N GLY A 180 -12.16 23.96 24.50
CA GLY A 180 -13.03 24.95 23.87
C GLY A 180 -12.38 25.73 22.72
N ARG A 181 -11.38 25.15 22.04
CA ARG A 181 -10.58 25.81 20.98
C ARG A 181 -10.84 25.21 19.58
N SER A 182 -12.02 24.67 19.34
CA SER A 182 -12.36 23.96 18.09
C SER A 182 -12.90 24.86 16.96
N GLU A 183 -13.08 26.16 17.22
CA GLU A 183 -13.81 27.12 16.39
C GLU A 183 -13.27 27.28 14.96
N ASN A 184 -11.97 27.04 14.75
CA ASN A 184 -11.27 27.21 13.47
C ASN A 184 -10.70 25.90 12.88
N ILE A 185 -11.07 24.74 13.42
CA ILE A 185 -10.61 23.46 12.86
C ILE A 185 -11.32 23.24 11.52
N LYS A 186 -10.59 23.42 10.40
CA LYS A 186 -11.01 22.92 9.09
C LYS A 186 -11.06 21.40 9.15
N ARG A 187 -12.23 20.86 9.49
CA ARG A 187 -12.50 19.43 9.40
C ARG A 187 -12.31 19.00 7.93
N ILE A 188 -11.36 18.12 7.67
CA ILE A 188 -11.63 17.05 6.72
C ILE A 188 -12.29 15.98 7.59
N PRO A 189 -13.63 15.96 7.72
CA PRO A 189 -14.26 14.99 8.60
C PRO A 189 -13.92 13.62 8.05
N ARG A 190 -13.03 12.91 8.72
CA ARG A 190 -12.74 11.50 8.49
C ARG A 190 -13.45 10.74 9.60
N LYS A 191 -14.73 10.47 9.36
CA LYS A 191 -15.61 9.70 10.24
C LYS A 191 -15.18 8.23 10.24
N HIS A 192 -15.39 7.53 11.34
CA HIS A 192 -15.15 6.09 11.39
C HIS A 192 -16.29 5.35 10.71
N LEU A 193 -16.00 4.23 10.04
CA LEU A 193 -17.05 3.38 9.46
C LEU A 193 -18.04 2.88 10.53
N SER A 194 -17.59 2.74 11.77
CA SER A 194 -18.46 2.40 12.91
C SER A 194 -19.49 3.49 13.25
N ASP A 195 -19.29 4.74 12.83
CA ASP A 195 -20.29 5.79 13.00
C ASP A 195 -21.52 5.61 12.10
N LEU A 196 -21.36 4.91 10.96
CA LEU A 196 -22.48 4.54 10.12
C LEU A 196 -23.40 3.53 10.84
N LEU A 197 -22.83 2.60 11.60
CA LEU A 197 -23.60 1.66 12.42
C LEU A 197 -24.42 2.37 13.50
N LYS A 198 -23.82 3.36 14.18
CA LYS A 198 -24.54 4.17 15.18
C LYS A 198 -25.71 4.95 14.57
N LYS A 199 -25.64 5.25 13.27
CA LYS A 199 -26.72 5.88 12.50
C LYS A 199 -27.72 4.87 11.93
N GLY A 200 -27.62 3.59 12.28
CA GLY A 200 -28.52 2.53 11.83
C GLY A 200 -28.27 2.06 10.39
N LYS A 201 -27.10 2.35 9.80
CA LYS A 201 -26.74 1.86 8.47
C LYS A 201 -26.40 0.37 8.51
N SER A 202 -26.80 -0.33 7.46
CA SER A 202 -26.50 -1.75 7.27
C SER A 202 -25.04 -1.96 6.86
N ILE A 203 -24.58 -3.21 6.93
CA ILE A 203 -23.25 -3.57 6.41
C ILE A 203 -23.13 -3.29 4.91
N ASP A 204 -24.22 -3.45 4.16
CA ASP A 204 -24.25 -3.22 2.72
C ASP A 204 -24.14 -1.73 2.38
N ASP A 205 -24.76 -0.86 3.19
CA ASP A 205 -24.56 0.59 3.10
C ASP A 205 -23.10 0.97 3.34
N ILE A 206 -22.46 0.36 4.35
CA ILE A 206 -21.04 0.60 4.68
C ILE A 206 -20.14 0.15 3.53
N ILE A 207 -20.41 -1.01 2.94
CA ILE A 207 -19.67 -1.53 1.78
C ILE A 207 -19.83 -0.59 0.58
N GLN A 208 -21.04 -0.07 0.35
CA GLN A 208 -21.27 0.87 -0.73
C GLN A 208 -20.51 2.19 -0.50
N GLU A 209 -20.46 2.68 0.74
CA GLU A 209 -19.66 3.85 1.10
C GLU A 209 -18.16 3.61 0.87
N ILE A 210 -17.64 2.44 1.29
CA ILE A 210 -16.24 2.04 1.05
C ILE A 210 -15.92 2.01 -0.45
N LYS A 211 -16.82 1.46 -1.27
CA LYS A 211 -16.66 1.39 -2.74
C LYS A 211 -16.70 2.78 -3.36
N ASN A 212 -17.64 3.63 -2.96
CA ASN A 212 -17.74 5.01 -3.44
C ASN A 212 -16.47 5.81 -3.09
N ALA A 213 -15.90 5.58 -1.90
CA ALA A 213 -14.66 6.20 -1.46
C ALA A 213 -13.43 5.83 -2.30
N GLN A 214 -13.48 4.77 -3.12
CA GLN A 214 -12.40 4.46 -4.06
C GLN A 214 -12.37 5.40 -5.28
N HIS A 215 -13.45 6.15 -5.53
CA HIS A 215 -13.62 6.98 -6.72
C HIS A 215 -13.60 8.49 -6.45
N GLY A 216 -13.32 8.93 -5.22
CA GLY A 216 -13.27 10.35 -4.84
C GLY A 216 -13.05 10.58 -3.35
N ASP A 217 -13.14 11.84 -2.91
CA ASP A 217 -13.04 12.21 -1.49
C ASP A 217 -14.24 11.66 -0.69
N SER A 218 -14.01 10.70 0.21
CA SER A 218 -15.00 10.27 1.20
C SER A 218 -14.75 10.96 2.53
N GLU A 219 -15.84 11.26 3.23
CA GLU A 219 -15.81 11.70 4.62
C GLU A 219 -15.57 10.55 5.61
N TYR A 220 -15.35 9.30 5.16
CA TYR A 220 -15.08 8.14 6.00
C TYR A 220 -13.68 7.57 5.77
N ILE A 221 -13.06 7.04 6.83
CA ILE A 221 -11.77 6.34 6.73
C ILE A 221 -12.02 4.91 6.21
N THR A 222 -11.67 4.66 4.95
CA THR A 222 -11.97 3.40 4.24
C THR A 222 -10.73 2.57 3.96
N HIS A 223 -9.65 2.80 4.70
CA HIS A 223 -8.36 2.12 4.51
C HIS A 223 -8.46 0.64 4.89
N SER A 224 -7.65 -0.20 4.25
CA SER A 224 -7.66 -1.66 4.45
C SER A 224 -7.56 -2.08 5.93
N TYR A 225 -6.78 -1.35 6.73
CA TYR A 225 -6.70 -1.59 8.18
C TYR A 225 -8.02 -1.31 8.91
N VAL A 226 -8.71 -0.20 8.58
CA VAL A 226 -9.97 0.18 9.23
C VAL A 226 -11.10 -0.76 8.84
N ILE A 227 -11.18 -1.13 7.56
CA ILE A 227 -12.11 -2.17 7.09
C ILE A 227 -11.86 -3.48 7.85
N ARG A 228 -10.59 -3.87 8.00
CA ARG A 228 -10.20 -5.08 8.75
C ARG A 228 -10.54 -5.00 10.22
N ALA A 229 -10.31 -3.85 10.86
CA ALA A 229 -10.63 -3.65 12.27
C ALA A 229 -12.14 -3.78 12.51
N LEU A 230 -12.96 -3.14 11.67
CA LEU A 230 -14.41 -3.27 11.74
C LEU A 230 -14.88 -4.71 11.47
N ALA A 231 -14.29 -5.38 10.48
CA ALA A 231 -14.58 -6.79 10.22
C ALA A 231 -14.21 -7.69 11.40
N PHE A 232 -13.11 -7.40 12.08
CA PHE A 232 -12.67 -8.12 13.27
C PHE A 232 -13.61 -7.90 14.46
N ASP A 233 -14.14 -6.69 14.64
CA ASP A 233 -15.15 -6.41 15.65
C ASP A 233 -16.43 -7.22 15.40
N PHE A 234 -16.93 -7.27 14.16
CA PHE A 234 -18.06 -8.14 13.81
C PHE A 234 -17.77 -9.62 14.01
N PHE A 235 -16.55 -10.06 13.70
CA PHE A 235 -16.15 -11.44 13.94
C PHE A 235 -16.21 -11.79 15.43
N ARG A 236 -15.75 -10.87 16.31
CA ARG A 236 -15.82 -11.03 17.77
C ARG A 236 -17.24 -10.97 18.32
N GLU A 237 -18.13 -10.25 17.67
CA GLU A 237 -19.57 -10.19 17.98
C GLU A 237 -20.36 -11.38 17.42
N GLU A 238 -19.69 -12.40 16.87
CA GLU A 238 -20.30 -13.55 16.18
C GLU A 238 -21.18 -13.17 14.97
N ARG A 239 -21.03 -11.95 14.46
CA ARG A 239 -21.65 -11.48 13.22
C ARG A 239 -20.81 -11.93 12.01
N ILE A 240 -20.68 -13.25 11.88
CA ILE A 240 -19.76 -13.89 10.92
C ILE A 240 -20.03 -13.47 9.48
N TYR A 241 -21.30 -13.31 9.08
CA TYR A 241 -21.65 -12.91 7.71
C TYR A 241 -21.25 -11.46 7.40
N ASP A 242 -21.37 -10.54 8.35
CA ASP A 242 -20.97 -9.14 8.18
C ASP A 242 -19.45 -9.02 8.12
N ALA A 243 -18.75 -9.75 9.00
CA ALA A 243 -17.30 -9.88 8.96
C ALA A 243 -16.82 -10.43 7.61
N TYR A 244 -17.44 -11.52 7.13
CA TYR A 244 -17.16 -12.12 5.82
C TYR A 244 -17.23 -11.08 4.70
N LYS A 245 -18.32 -10.31 4.62
CA LYS A 245 -18.49 -9.31 3.56
C LYS A 245 -17.37 -8.28 3.55
N LEU A 246 -16.96 -7.78 4.73
CA LEU A 246 -15.87 -6.82 4.82
C LEU A 246 -14.51 -7.44 4.56
N TYR A 247 -14.23 -8.65 5.04
CA TYR A 247 -12.97 -9.34 4.74
C TYR A 247 -12.84 -9.64 3.25
N LYS A 248 -13.93 -10.08 2.61
CA LYS A 248 -13.99 -10.30 1.16
C LYS A 248 -13.77 -9.00 0.38
N LEU A 249 -14.47 -7.93 0.75
CA LEU A 249 -14.23 -6.62 0.14
C LEU A 249 -12.76 -6.19 0.31
N ASN A 250 -12.18 -6.43 1.49
CA ASN A 250 -10.81 -6.03 1.77
C ASN A 250 -9.78 -6.87 1.01
N THR A 251 -10.05 -8.13 0.68
CA THR A 251 -9.19 -8.94 -0.21
C THR A 251 -9.32 -8.51 -1.68
N GLU A 252 -10.49 -8.02 -2.10
CA GLU A 252 -10.68 -7.42 -3.43
C GLU A 252 -9.91 -6.08 -3.55
N LEU A 253 -9.96 -5.23 -2.53
CA LEU A 253 -9.30 -3.92 -2.51
C LEU A 253 -7.79 -4.00 -2.21
N ASN A 254 -7.38 -4.97 -1.39
CA ASN A 254 -5.99 -5.17 -0.99
C ASN A 254 -5.59 -6.66 -1.08
N PRO A 255 -5.44 -7.19 -2.31
CA PRO A 255 -5.22 -8.62 -2.54
C PRO A 255 -3.87 -9.14 -2.01
N LYS A 256 -2.93 -8.25 -1.68
CA LYS A 256 -1.62 -8.62 -1.11
C LYS A 256 -1.57 -8.57 0.42
N GLY A 257 -2.68 -8.27 1.09
CA GLY A 257 -2.75 -8.23 2.55
C GLY A 257 -3.00 -9.62 3.16
N PRO A 258 -1.98 -10.32 3.72
CA PRO A 258 -2.14 -11.70 4.19
C PRO A 258 -3.22 -11.83 5.28
N SER A 259 -3.32 -10.86 6.19
CA SER A 259 -4.29 -10.93 7.30
C SER A 259 -5.74 -11.01 6.83
N SER A 260 -6.12 -10.32 5.76
CA SER A 260 -7.51 -10.33 5.29
C SER A 260 -7.90 -11.70 4.74
N TRP A 261 -6.97 -12.38 4.04
CA TRP A 261 -7.15 -13.75 3.56
C TRP A 261 -7.30 -14.75 4.71
N GLN A 262 -6.49 -14.63 5.76
CA GLN A 262 -6.56 -15.50 6.93
C GLN A 262 -7.94 -15.41 7.62
N TYR A 263 -8.45 -14.20 7.84
CA TYR A 263 -9.74 -14.02 8.50
C TYR A 263 -10.93 -14.28 7.57
N LEU A 264 -10.79 -14.04 6.26
CA LEU A 264 -11.77 -14.47 5.27
C LEU A 264 -11.97 -15.99 5.32
N SER A 265 -10.86 -16.74 5.36
CA SER A 265 -10.88 -18.20 5.53
C SER A 265 -11.65 -18.63 6.77
N ARG A 266 -11.36 -18.03 7.93
CA ARG A 266 -12.06 -18.32 9.18
C ARG A 266 -13.56 -18.03 9.10
N CYS A 267 -13.95 -16.92 8.47
CA CYS A 267 -15.36 -16.61 8.28
C CYS A 267 -16.05 -17.65 7.38
N LEU A 268 -15.41 -18.06 6.27
CA LEU A 268 -15.94 -19.06 5.35
C LEU A 268 -16.14 -20.41 6.04
N ILE A 269 -15.17 -20.86 6.83
CA ILE A 269 -15.26 -22.10 7.61
C ILE A 269 -16.38 -22.02 8.64
N ALA A 270 -16.50 -20.90 9.38
CA ALA A 270 -17.58 -20.69 10.34
C ALA A 270 -18.97 -20.68 9.69
N MET A 271 -19.06 -20.38 8.39
CA MET A 271 -20.30 -20.48 7.59
C MET A 271 -20.51 -21.86 6.93
N GLY A 272 -19.66 -22.84 7.21
CA GLY A 272 -19.73 -24.18 6.61
C GLY A 272 -19.19 -24.28 5.18
N LYS A 273 -18.57 -23.22 4.65
CA LYS A 273 -17.96 -23.16 3.31
C LYS A 273 -16.49 -23.52 3.38
N LYS A 274 -16.21 -24.76 3.78
CA LYS A 274 -14.85 -25.20 4.14
C LYS A 274 -13.88 -25.16 2.96
N GLU A 275 -14.33 -25.57 1.77
CA GLU A 275 -13.51 -25.58 0.55
C GLU A 275 -13.09 -24.15 0.18
N GLU A 276 -14.04 -23.20 0.11
CA GLU A 276 -13.75 -21.78 -0.12
C GLU A 276 -12.81 -21.22 0.98
N GLY A 277 -12.99 -21.68 2.22
CA GLY A 277 -12.14 -21.30 3.35
C GLY A 277 -10.70 -21.78 3.19
N ILE A 278 -10.49 -23.01 2.72
CA ILE A 278 -9.16 -23.57 2.43
C ILE A 278 -8.48 -22.75 1.32
N GLU A 279 -9.18 -22.42 0.23
CA GLU A 279 -8.65 -21.59 -0.85
C GLU A 279 -8.19 -20.21 -0.36
N ALA A 280 -8.98 -19.58 0.51
CA ALA A 280 -8.58 -18.31 1.13
C ALA A 280 -7.35 -18.47 2.07
N TYR A 281 -7.21 -19.61 2.75
CA TYR A 281 -6.05 -19.88 3.60
C TYR A 281 -4.78 -20.15 2.80
N GLU A 282 -4.90 -20.79 1.63
CA GLU A 282 -3.80 -20.98 0.68
C GLU A 282 -3.25 -19.62 0.23
N LYS A 283 -4.14 -18.67 -0.11
CA LYS A 283 -3.74 -17.28 -0.41
C LYS A 283 -3.04 -16.60 0.74
N PHE A 284 -3.49 -16.82 1.98
CA PHE A 284 -2.77 -16.33 3.17
C PHE A 284 -1.37 -16.93 3.28
N ALA A 285 -1.23 -18.24 3.12
CA ALA A 285 0.06 -18.93 3.22
C ALA A 285 1.05 -18.51 2.13
N GLU A 286 0.59 -18.23 0.91
CA GLU A 286 1.38 -17.66 -0.19
C GLU A 286 1.93 -16.26 0.14
N LEU A 287 1.18 -15.45 0.89
CA LEU A 287 1.48 -14.06 1.20
C LEU A 287 2.10 -13.84 2.59
N SER A 288 2.17 -14.89 3.41
CA SER A 288 2.66 -14.83 4.79
C SER A 288 4.16 -14.53 4.84
N PHE A 289 4.59 -13.79 5.85
CA PHE A 289 6.02 -13.61 6.16
C PHE A 289 6.66 -14.90 6.69
N ASP A 290 5.84 -15.82 7.23
CA ASP A 290 6.23 -17.19 7.56
C ASP A 290 5.34 -18.20 6.81
N PRO A 291 5.69 -18.53 5.56
CA PRO A 291 4.95 -19.51 4.77
C PRO A 291 5.03 -20.93 5.35
N THR A 292 6.09 -21.25 6.10
CA THR A 292 6.30 -22.60 6.64
C THR A 292 5.29 -22.91 7.73
N SER A 293 5.12 -22.00 8.71
CA SER A 293 4.08 -22.15 9.73
C SER A 293 2.68 -22.15 9.10
N ALA A 294 2.42 -21.23 8.18
CA ALA A 294 1.11 -21.12 7.53
C ALA A 294 0.74 -22.38 6.73
N LYS A 295 1.69 -23.02 6.04
CA LYS A 295 1.46 -24.30 5.35
C LYS A 295 1.19 -25.46 6.31
N LYS A 296 1.83 -25.49 7.48
CA LYS A 296 1.54 -26.52 8.49
C LYS A 296 0.11 -26.39 9.02
N GLU A 297 -0.32 -25.17 9.33
CA GLU A 297 -1.69 -24.89 9.76
C GLU A 297 -2.71 -25.23 8.65
N LEU A 298 -2.38 -24.98 7.38
CA LEU A 298 -3.20 -25.38 6.24
C LEU A 298 -3.40 -26.90 6.15
N GLU A 299 -2.33 -27.68 6.37
CA GLU A 299 -2.42 -29.15 6.38
C GLU A 299 -3.31 -29.65 7.52
N GLU A 300 -3.26 -29.02 8.69
CA GLU A 300 -4.16 -29.31 9.81
C GLU A 300 -5.61 -28.97 9.46
N LEU A 301 -5.84 -27.80 8.84
CA LEU A 301 -7.16 -27.36 8.38
C LEU A 301 -7.81 -28.34 7.39
N LYS A 302 -7.01 -28.96 6.51
CA LYS A 302 -7.46 -29.95 5.51
C LYS A 302 -7.84 -31.30 6.14
N ARG A 303 -7.34 -31.62 7.34
CA ARG A 303 -7.51 -32.94 7.99
C ARG A 303 -8.72 -33.05 8.91
N VAL A 304 -9.21 -31.94 9.44
CA VAL A 304 -10.38 -31.94 10.34
C VAL A 304 -11.61 -32.14 9.46
N GLU A 305 -12.17 -33.34 9.34
CA GLU A 305 -13.43 -33.63 8.61
C GLU A 305 -14.63 -32.90 9.23
#